data_AF-A0A5J4UD27-F1
#
_entry.id   AF-A0A5J4UD27-F1
#
_cell.length_a   1.000
_cell.length_b   1.000
_cell.length_c   1.000
_cell.angle_alpha   90.00
_cell.angle_beta   90.00
_cell.angle_gamma   90.00
#
_symmetry.space_group_name_H-M   'P 1'
#
loop_
_entity.id
_entity.type
_entity.pdbx_description
1 polymer ?
#
loop_
_entity_poly.entity_id
_entity_poly.type
_entity_poly.pdbx_seq_one_letter_code
_entity_poly.pdbx_strand_id
1 'polypeptide(L)'
;MEQDKQQQQIDLSAPFQGQLLWADPSLEDMRKRVEDIMTAKITFPPPDQFEFINIYGTGIATPWNLIISDECSDIEQKNEAMHIQNPWEATSDNCKQPLYDTIDGDGTVPAISAANDMMDAAARFEIRNVEHTEMLYSPRVLLLISCIMGLKVLPKVQNNK
;
A
#
# COMPACT_ATOMS: atom_id res chain seq x y z
N MET A 1 -20.37 -2.95 46.16
CA MET A 1 -19.30 -3.93 46.44
C MET A 1 -19.82 -5.23 45.87
N GLU A 2 -19.31 -5.78 44.78
CA GLU A 2 -17.92 -6.02 44.41
C GLU A 2 -17.68 -5.82 42.92
N GLN A 3 -16.40 -5.61 42.59
CA GLN A 3 -15.87 -5.36 41.26
C GLN A 3 -15.67 -6.68 40.52
N ASP A 4 -16.29 -6.86 39.35
CA ASP A 4 -15.91 -7.90 38.39
C ASP A 4 -14.64 -7.45 37.66
N LYS A 5 -13.49 -7.91 38.15
CA LYS A 5 -12.22 -7.85 37.41
C LYS A 5 -12.20 -8.98 36.39
N GLN A 6 -12.49 -8.66 35.13
CA GLN A 6 -12.07 -9.51 34.02
C GLN A 6 -10.54 -9.50 33.95
N GLN A 7 -9.92 -10.62 34.29
CA GLN A 7 -8.49 -10.82 34.10
C GLN A 7 -8.24 -10.96 32.60
N GLN A 8 -7.73 -9.89 31.97
CA GLN A 8 -7.15 -9.98 30.64
C GLN A 8 -5.92 -10.89 30.73
N GLN A 9 -5.99 -12.02 30.03
CA GLN A 9 -4.89 -12.97 29.93
C GLN A 9 -3.83 -12.35 29.02
N ILE A 10 -2.81 -11.74 29.62
CA ILE A 10 -1.69 -11.11 28.90
C ILE A 10 -0.83 -12.24 28.32
N ASP A 11 -0.73 -12.31 26.99
CA ASP A 11 0.23 -13.16 26.31
C ASP A 11 1.64 -12.59 26.53
N LEU A 12 2.44 -13.29 27.35
CA LEU A 12 3.79 -12.90 27.73
C LEU A 12 4.84 -13.25 26.65
N SER A 13 4.45 -13.88 25.54
CA SER A 13 5.36 -14.30 24.47
C SER A 13 5.53 -13.29 23.33
N ALA A 14 4.65 -12.28 23.23
CA ALA A 14 4.77 -11.23 22.24
C ALA A 14 5.92 -10.25 22.58
N PRO A 15 6.76 -9.84 21.60
CA PRO A 15 7.92 -8.95 21.84
C PRO A 15 7.54 -7.53 22.28
N PHE A 16 6.25 -7.17 22.29
CA PHE A 16 5.74 -5.89 22.76
C PHE A 16 4.97 -6.07 24.09
N GLN A 17 5.67 -5.86 25.22
CA GLN A 17 5.06 -5.74 26.54
C GLN A 17 4.47 -4.34 26.78
N GLY A 18 3.54 -3.92 25.92
CA GLY A 18 2.87 -2.63 26.00
C GLY A 18 1.37 -2.76 25.75
N GLN A 19 0.59 -1.77 26.23
CA GLN A 19 -0.80 -1.61 25.84
C GLN A 19 -0.85 -1.56 24.31
N LEU A 20 -1.70 -2.39 23.66
CA LEU A 20 -1.85 -2.37 22.21
C LEU A 20 -2.02 -0.92 21.74
N LEU A 21 -1.31 -0.52 20.67
CA LEU A 21 -1.41 0.83 20.07
C LEU A 21 -2.85 1.20 19.71
N TRP A 22 -3.68 0.18 19.55
CA TRP A 22 -5.11 0.26 19.34
C TRP A 22 -5.74 -0.52 20.48
N ALA A 23 -6.70 0.05 21.20
CA ALA A 23 -7.61 -0.77 22.01
C ALA A 23 -8.20 -1.88 21.11
N ASP A 24 -8.77 -2.94 21.68
CA ASP A 24 -9.57 -3.89 20.90
C ASP A 24 -11.00 -3.33 20.81
N PRO A 25 -11.33 -2.47 19.81
CA PRO A 25 -12.64 -1.84 19.73
C PRO A 25 -13.71 -2.89 19.45
N SER A 26 -14.93 -2.65 19.92
CA SER A 26 -16.06 -3.45 19.48
C SER A 26 -16.30 -3.29 17.97
N LEU A 27 -16.94 -4.28 17.34
CA LEU A 27 -17.34 -4.21 15.93
C LEU A 27 -18.17 -2.94 15.63
N GLU A 28 -19.02 -2.55 16.57
CA GLU A 28 -19.88 -1.37 16.48
C GLU A 28 -19.08 -0.07 16.52
N ASP A 29 -18.04 0.00 17.36
CA ASP A 29 -17.12 1.15 17.39
C ASP A 29 -16.33 1.27 16.08
N MET A 30 -15.87 0.14 15.53
CA MET A 30 -15.19 0.11 14.23
C MET A 30 -16.12 0.55 13.10
N ARG A 31 -17.35 0.04 13.05
CA ARG A 31 -18.35 0.42 12.05
C ARG A 31 -18.65 1.92 12.10
N LYS A 32 -18.92 2.44 13.30
CA LYS A 32 -19.15 3.86 13.51
C LYS A 32 -17.95 4.69 13.06
N ARG A 33 -16.73 4.24 13.37
CA ARG A 33 -15.52 4.96 12.95
C ARG A 33 -15.33 4.97 11.44
N VAL A 34 -15.66 3.88 10.75
CA VAL A 34 -15.64 3.81 9.29
C VAL A 34 -16.69 4.76 8.69
N GLU A 35 -17.91 4.77 9.21
CA GLU A 35 -18.96 5.70 8.78
C GLU A 35 -18.57 7.16 9.00
N ASP A 36 -17.97 7.49 10.15
CA ASP A 36 -17.45 8.83 10.45
C ASP A 36 -16.38 9.24 9.43
N ILE A 37 -15.47 8.33 9.05
CA ILE A 37 -14.42 8.60 8.06
C ILE A 37 -15.02 8.78 6.66
N MET A 38 -15.96 7.92 6.28
CA MET A 38 -16.60 7.98 4.95
C MET A 38 -17.46 9.23 4.77
N THR A 39 -18.04 9.76 5.85
CA THR A 39 -18.86 10.97 5.85
C THR A 39 -18.08 12.25 6.17
N ALA A 40 -16.85 12.12 6.67
CA ALA A 40 -15.99 13.25 6.96
C ALA A 40 -15.73 14.04 5.68
N LYS A 41 -16.05 15.33 5.72
CA LYS A 41 -15.69 16.25 4.65
C LYS A 41 -14.17 16.40 4.66
N ILE A 42 -13.52 15.90 3.61
CA ILE A 42 -12.09 16.12 3.42
C ILE A 42 -11.89 17.62 3.15
N THR A 43 -11.26 18.31 4.10
CA THR A 43 -10.88 19.71 3.95
C THR A 43 -9.41 19.79 3.56
N PHE A 44 -9.16 20.04 2.28
CA PHE A 44 -7.82 20.40 1.82
C PHE A 44 -7.52 21.87 2.17
N PRO A 45 -6.23 22.21 2.39
CA PRO A 45 -5.82 23.62 2.41
C PRO A 45 -6.30 24.31 1.12
N PRO A 46 -6.65 25.60 1.18
CA PRO A 46 -7.03 26.33 -0.02
C PRO A 46 -5.87 26.33 -1.05
N PRO A 47 -6.17 26.43 -2.35
CA PRO A 47 -5.18 26.23 -3.43
C PRO A 47 -3.98 27.17 -3.40
N ASP A 48 -4.09 28.29 -2.67
CA ASP A 48 -3.03 29.27 -2.46
C ASP A 48 -2.03 28.88 -1.34
N GLN A 49 -2.32 27.83 -0.58
CA GLN A 49 -1.50 27.39 0.56
C GLN A 49 -0.72 26.10 0.30
N PHE A 50 -1.02 25.39 -0.79
CA PHE A 50 -0.39 24.11 -1.09
C PHE A 50 -0.52 23.78 -2.57
N GLU A 51 0.61 23.42 -3.19
CA GLU A 51 0.65 22.85 -4.53
C GLU A 51 0.93 21.35 -4.42
N PHE A 52 0.07 20.55 -5.04
CA PHE A 52 0.22 19.11 -5.13
C PHE A 52 0.80 18.72 -6.49
N ILE A 53 1.82 17.86 -6.49
CA ILE A 53 2.36 17.25 -7.71
C ILE A 53 2.34 15.74 -7.51
N ASN A 54 1.73 15.03 -8.45
CA ASN A 54 1.68 13.58 -8.44
C ASN A 54 2.77 13.02 -9.37
N ILE A 55 3.63 12.14 -8.84
CA ILE A 55 4.64 11.41 -9.60
C ILE A 55 4.36 9.93 -9.35
N TYR A 56 4.14 9.15 -10.40
CA TYR A 56 3.77 7.74 -10.27
C TYR A 56 4.44 6.87 -11.33
N GLY A 57 4.68 5.60 -10.99
CA GLY A 57 5.29 4.63 -11.89
C GLY A 57 4.29 3.85 -12.74
N THR A 58 4.73 3.47 -13.93
CA THR A 58 3.97 2.68 -14.93
C THR A 58 4.90 1.78 -15.73
N GLY A 59 4.35 0.89 -16.55
CA GLY A 59 5.09 0.04 -17.47
C GLY A 59 5.62 -1.25 -16.86
N ILE A 60 5.31 -1.54 -15.60
CA ILE A 60 5.68 -2.77 -14.91
C ILE A 60 4.42 -3.54 -14.53
N ALA A 61 4.44 -4.85 -14.75
CA ALA A 61 3.35 -5.72 -14.37
C ALA A 61 3.18 -5.72 -12.84
N THR A 62 2.05 -5.22 -12.37
CA THR A 62 1.68 -5.11 -10.95
C THR A 62 0.56 -6.08 -10.61
N PRO A 63 0.66 -6.88 -9.53
CA PRO A 63 -0.43 -7.76 -9.09
C PRO A 63 -1.73 -6.99 -8.83
N TRP A 64 -2.86 -7.56 -9.25
CA TRP A 64 -4.19 -6.97 -9.07
C TRP A 64 -5.14 -7.92 -8.32
N ASN A 65 -5.53 -9.03 -8.94
CA ASN A 65 -6.38 -10.04 -8.31
C ASN A 65 -5.52 -11.20 -7.84
N LEU A 66 -5.69 -11.64 -6.58
CA LEU A 66 -5.20 -12.92 -6.10
C LEU A 66 -6.26 -14.00 -6.37
N ILE A 67 -5.87 -15.06 -7.07
CA ILE A 67 -6.72 -16.21 -7.34
C ILE A 67 -6.33 -17.32 -6.37
N ILE A 68 -7.22 -17.64 -5.42
CA ILE A 68 -7.05 -18.72 -4.46
C ILE A 68 -7.88 -19.91 -4.93
N SER A 69 -7.22 -21.05 -5.17
CA SER A 69 -7.91 -22.33 -5.44
C SER A 69 -7.95 -23.18 -4.18
N ASP A 70 -9.13 -23.63 -3.78
CA ASP A 70 -9.37 -24.52 -2.63
C ASP A 70 -8.95 -25.99 -2.89
N GLU A 71 -8.47 -26.27 -4.10
CA GLU A 71 -7.90 -27.59 -4.44
C GLU A 71 -6.51 -27.79 -3.82
N CYS A 72 -5.91 -26.74 -3.25
CA CYS A 72 -4.57 -26.73 -2.68
C CYS A 72 -4.49 -26.79 -1.14
N SER A 73 -5.62 -26.93 -0.45
CA SER A 73 -5.65 -27.17 1.00
C SER A 73 -5.44 -28.66 1.30
N ASP A 74 -4.40 -29.00 2.07
CA ASP A 74 -4.26 -30.34 2.65
C ASP A 74 -5.56 -30.68 3.40
N ILE A 75 -6.02 -31.94 3.33
CA ILE A 75 -7.30 -32.39 3.91
C ILE A 75 -7.43 -32.03 5.40
N GLU A 76 -6.31 -31.86 6.11
CA GLU A 76 -6.28 -31.43 7.51
C GLU A 76 -6.50 -29.91 7.71
N GLN A 77 -6.18 -29.06 6.74
CA GLN A 77 -6.34 -27.59 6.80
C GLN A 77 -7.72 -27.10 6.33
N LYS A 78 -8.54 -27.96 5.70
CA LYS A 78 -9.90 -27.62 5.25
C LYS A 78 -10.87 -27.25 6.38
N ASN A 79 -10.53 -27.59 7.62
CA ASN A 79 -11.37 -27.31 8.80
C ASN A 79 -10.93 -26.06 9.57
N GLU A 80 -9.86 -25.39 9.16
CA GLU A 80 -9.41 -24.14 9.79
C GLU A 80 -10.03 -22.94 9.08
N ALA A 81 -10.62 -22.02 9.86
CA ALA A 81 -11.34 -20.87 9.33
C ALA A 81 -10.43 -20.00 8.46
N MET A 82 -10.84 -19.75 7.20
CA MET A 82 -10.22 -18.86 6.20
C MET A 82 -8.98 -18.09 6.69
N HIS A 83 -7.79 -18.63 6.45
CA HIS A 83 -6.55 -17.89 6.67
C HIS A 83 -6.23 -17.10 5.38
N ILE A 84 -6.16 -15.77 5.49
CA ILE A 84 -5.42 -14.96 4.51
C ILE A 84 -3.94 -15.31 4.72
N GLN A 85 -3.48 -16.34 4.02
CA GLN A 85 -2.07 -16.71 4.03
C GLN A 85 -1.27 -15.72 3.21
N ASN A 86 0.03 -15.65 3.49
CA ASN A 86 0.92 -14.75 2.77
C ASN A 86 0.82 -15.06 1.26
N PRO A 87 0.65 -14.06 0.38
CA PRO A 87 0.55 -14.25 -1.05
C PRO A 87 1.58 -15.25 -1.61
N TRP A 88 2.81 -15.26 -1.11
CA TRP A 88 3.88 -16.18 -1.55
C TRP A 88 3.70 -17.66 -1.14
N GLU A 89 2.65 -18.01 -0.38
CA GLU A 89 2.42 -19.32 0.25
C GLU A 89 1.17 -20.07 -0.25
N ALA A 90 0.32 -19.46 -1.09
CA ALA A 90 -0.85 -20.11 -1.72
C ALA A 90 -0.66 -20.17 -3.23
N THR A 91 -1.09 -21.21 -3.94
CA THR A 91 -0.20 -21.74 -4.98
C THR A 91 -0.80 -22.35 -6.28
N SER A 92 -0.02 -22.39 -7.38
CA SER A 92 -0.35 -22.81 -8.76
C SER A 92 0.04 -24.25 -9.06
N ASP A 93 -0.73 -24.90 -9.96
CA ASP A 93 -0.73 -26.22 -10.65
C ASP A 93 -0.23 -27.48 -9.92
N ASN A 94 0.63 -27.33 -8.92
CA ASN A 94 1.11 -28.32 -7.95
C ASN A 94 1.09 -27.73 -6.53
N CYS A 95 0.27 -26.72 -6.32
CA CYS A 95 0.33 -25.93 -5.12
C CYS A 95 1.76 -25.40 -4.83
N LYS A 96 2.45 -24.82 -5.86
CA LYS A 96 3.74 -24.10 -5.66
C LYS A 96 3.81 -22.55 -5.76
N GLN A 97 2.96 -21.81 -6.50
CA GLN A 97 3.01 -20.32 -6.50
C GLN A 97 1.69 -19.57 -6.74
N PRO A 98 1.38 -18.48 -6.03
CA PRO A 98 0.10 -17.78 -6.16
C PRO A 98 -0.18 -17.35 -7.60
N LEU A 99 -1.43 -17.52 -8.01
CA LEU A 99 -1.91 -17.01 -9.29
C LEU A 99 -2.39 -15.58 -9.09
N TYR A 100 -1.78 -14.65 -9.81
CA TYR A 100 -2.26 -13.28 -9.90
C TYR A 100 -2.57 -12.91 -11.33
N ASP A 101 -3.63 -12.12 -11.51
CA ASP A 101 -3.71 -11.25 -12.66
C ASP A 101 -2.80 -10.04 -12.44
N THR A 102 -2.20 -9.54 -13.51
CA THR A 102 -1.37 -8.33 -13.47
C THR A 102 -1.99 -7.21 -14.28
N ILE A 103 -1.88 -5.98 -13.77
CA ILE A 103 -2.23 -4.74 -14.46
C ILE A 103 -0.99 -3.86 -14.58
N ASP A 104 -1.07 -2.77 -15.34
CA ASP A 104 -0.01 -1.76 -15.43
C ASP A 104 0.21 -1.05 -14.08
N GLY A 105 1.47 -0.79 -13.73
CA GLY A 105 1.90 -0.07 -12.55
C GLY A 105 3.42 -0.06 -12.40
N ASP A 106 3.90 0.00 -11.15
CA ASP A 106 5.34 0.03 -10.81
C ASP A 106 5.85 -1.28 -10.17
N GLY A 107 5.12 -2.39 -10.36
CA GLY A 107 5.38 -3.68 -9.74
C GLY A 107 4.78 -3.86 -8.35
N THR A 108 4.29 -2.78 -7.71
CA THR A 108 3.63 -2.85 -6.39
C THR A 108 2.30 -2.10 -6.37
N VAL A 109 2.27 -0.87 -6.90
CA VAL A 109 1.09 0.00 -6.96
C VAL A 109 0.55 0.02 -8.38
N PRO A 110 -0.73 -0.31 -8.59
CA PRO A 110 -1.39 -0.19 -9.89
C PRO A 110 -1.44 1.26 -10.37
N ALA A 111 -1.17 1.50 -11.65
CA ALA A 111 -1.19 2.83 -12.26
C ALA A 111 -2.54 3.54 -12.09
N ILE A 112 -3.64 2.78 -12.17
CA ILE A 112 -5.00 3.30 -11.94
C ILE A 112 -5.20 3.82 -10.51
N SER A 113 -4.53 3.21 -9.52
CA SER A 113 -4.54 3.67 -8.14
C SER A 113 -3.66 4.90 -7.98
N ALA A 114 -2.44 4.86 -8.51
CA ALA A 114 -1.46 5.91 -8.33
C ALA A 114 -1.84 7.22 -9.06
N ALA A 115 -2.48 7.13 -10.22
CA ALA A 115 -2.93 8.28 -10.98
C ALA A 115 -4.24 8.90 -10.44
N ASN A 116 -5.01 8.16 -9.65
CA ASN A 116 -6.32 8.59 -9.15
C ASN A 116 -6.21 9.29 -7.79
N ASP A 117 -5.46 10.39 -7.76
CA ASP A 117 -5.22 11.17 -6.55
C ASP A 117 -6.46 11.91 -6.02
N MET A 118 -7.53 12.06 -6.82
CA MET A 118 -8.73 12.83 -6.51
C MET A 118 -8.46 14.28 -6.03
N MET A 119 -7.28 14.80 -6.36
CA MET A 119 -6.80 16.11 -5.95
C MET A 119 -6.59 17.01 -7.18
N ASP A 120 -6.62 18.32 -6.98
CA ASP A 120 -6.28 19.28 -8.03
C ASP A 120 -4.76 19.40 -8.15
N ALA A 121 -4.11 18.36 -8.68
CA ALA A 121 -2.67 18.34 -8.86
C ALA A 121 -2.25 19.38 -9.91
N ALA A 122 -1.29 20.24 -9.54
CA ALA A 122 -0.68 21.22 -10.43
C ALA A 122 0.04 20.55 -11.61
N ALA A 123 0.57 19.35 -11.41
CA ALA A 123 1.14 18.51 -12.46
C ALA A 123 1.08 17.02 -12.10
N ARG A 124 1.09 16.18 -13.14
CA ARG A 124 1.16 14.73 -13.04
C ARG A 124 2.28 14.20 -13.93
N PHE A 125 3.20 13.43 -13.35
CA PHE A 125 4.35 12.86 -14.07
C PHE A 125 4.33 11.34 -14.01
N GLU A 126 4.20 10.74 -15.18
CA GLU A 126 4.29 9.30 -15.38
C GLU A 126 5.76 8.88 -15.55
N ILE A 127 6.21 7.90 -14.76
CA ILE A 127 7.58 7.36 -14.79
C ILE A 127 7.54 5.90 -15.27
N ARG A 128 7.82 5.72 -16.56
CA ARG A 128 7.76 4.40 -17.20
C ARG A 128 8.95 3.52 -16.87
N ASN A 129 8.67 2.23 -16.70
CA ASN A 129 9.63 1.13 -16.56
C ASN A 129 10.61 1.35 -15.40
N VAL A 130 10.09 1.76 -14.24
CA VAL A 130 10.86 1.90 -13.00
C VAL A 130 10.09 1.22 -11.88
N GLU A 131 10.75 0.31 -11.17
CA GLU A 131 10.14 -0.41 -10.04
C GLU A 131 9.84 0.52 -8.87
N HIS A 132 8.86 0.14 -8.06
CA HIS A 132 8.34 0.93 -6.95
C HIS A 132 9.44 1.53 -6.06
N THR A 133 10.41 0.71 -5.64
CA THR A 133 11.52 1.14 -4.79
C THR A 133 12.62 1.87 -5.56
N GLU A 134 12.85 1.50 -6.82
CA GLU A 134 13.83 2.13 -7.70
C GLU A 134 13.46 3.57 -8.08
N MET A 135 12.17 3.92 -7.96
CA MET A 135 11.67 5.27 -8.21
C MET A 135 12.39 6.34 -7.37
N LEU A 136 12.80 5.98 -6.14
CA LEU A 136 13.56 6.86 -5.24
C LEU A 136 14.97 7.19 -5.75
N TYR A 137 15.54 6.32 -6.58
CA TYR A 137 16.90 6.44 -7.12
C TYR A 137 16.93 6.81 -8.61
N SER A 138 15.76 6.84 -9.26
CA SER A 138 15.65 7.15 -10.68
C SER A 138 16.20 8.53 -10.99
N PRO A 139 17.24 8.66 -11.86
CA PRO A 139 17.79 9.95 -12.24
C PRO A 139 16.74 10.87 -12.86
N ARG A 140 15.73 10.31 -13.54
CA ARG A 140 14.59 11.06 -14.08
C ARG A 140 13.75 11.69 -12.98
N VAL A 141 13.42 10.93 -11.95
CA VAL A 141 12.62 11.40 -10.81
C VAL A 141 13.40 12.45 -10.02
N LEU A 142 14.68 12.19 -9.74
CA LEU A 142 15.54 13.13 -9.03
C LEU A 142 15.72 14.45 -9.79
N LEU A 143 15.82 14.40 -11.12
CA LEU A 143 15.85 15.59 -11.97
C LEU A 143 14.51 16.35 -11.92
N LEU A 144 13.38 15.65 -12.01
CA LEU A 144 12.04 16.25 -11.87
C LEU A 144 11.88 16.96 -10.53
N ILE A 145 12.21 16.30 -9.42
CA ILE A 145 12.18 16.87 -8.07
C ILE A 145 13.09 18.10 -8.00
N SER A 146 14.30 18.02 -8.57
CA SER A 146 15.22 19.16 -8.61
C SER A 146 14.63 20.35 -9.35
N CYS A 147 13.99 20.12 -10.50
CA CYS A 147 13.30 21.17 -11.25
C CYS A 147 12.13 21.78 -10.47
N ILE A 148 11.29 20.95 -9.84
CA ILE A 148 10.16 21.38 -9.01
C ILE A 148 10.65 22.26 -7.84
N MET A 149 11.75 21.87 -7.22
CA MET A 149 12.35 22.61 -6.10
C MET A 149 13.19 23.83 -6.53
N GLY A 150 13.31 24.10 -7.84
CA GLY A 150 14.14 25.19 -8.36
C GLY A 150 15.65 24.99 -8.14
N LEU A 151 16.09 23.74 -7.90
CA LEU A 151 17.48 23.40 -7.70
C LEU A 151 18.22 23.40 -9.03
N LYS A 152 19.38 24.08 -9.10
CA LYS A 152 20.24 24.14 -10.28
C LYS A 152 21.10 22.89 -10.41
N VAL A 153 20.47 21.73 -10.57
CA VAL A 153 21.15 20.43 -10.72
C VAL A 153 21.07 20.02 -12.19
N LEU A 154 21.87 20.67 -13.05
CA LEU A 154 22.01 20.20 -14.43
C LEU A 154 22.85 18.92 -14.43
N PRO A 155 22.38 17.81 -15.03
CA PRO A 155 23.20 16.62 -15.18
C PRO A 155 24.42 16.98 -16.02
N LYS A 156 25.62 16.57 -15.57
CA LYS A 156 26.82 16.67 -16.39
C LYS A 156 26.59 15.79 -17.63
N VAL A 157 26.41 16.41 -18.78
CA VAL A 157 26.38 15.70 -20.06
C VAL A 157 27.71 14.97 -20.20
N GLN A 158 27.68 13.64 -20.15
CA GLN A 158 28.83 12.84 -20.54
C GLN A 158 28.96 12.97 -22.05
N ASN A 159 29.89 13.80 -22.49
CA ASN A 159 30.33 13.82 -23.88
C ASN A 159 31.04 12.50 -24.16
N ASN A 160 30.32 11.52 -24.70
CA ASN A 160 30.95 10.33 -25.28
C ASN A 160 31.76 10.79 -26.49
N LYS A 161 33.09 10.79 -26.36
CA LYS A 161 34.05 10.83 -27.47
C LYS A 161 34.31 9.42 -27.96
#